data_AF-A0A429MHC5-F1
#
_entry.id   AF-A0A429MHC5-F1
#
_cell.length_a   1.000
_cell.length_b   1.000
_cell.length_c   1.000
_cell.angle_alpha   90.00
_cell.angle_beta   90.00
_cell.angle_gamma   90.00
#
_symmetry.space_group_name_H-M   'P 1'
#
loop_
_entity.id
_entity.type
_entity.pdbx_description
1 polymer ?
#
loop_
_entity_poly.entity_id
_entity_poly.type
_entity_poly.pdbx_seq_one_letter_code
_entity_poly.pdbx_strand_id
1 'polypeptide(L)'
;CHAAGKPVGMIPNCAATRHAHFQLDGSGVAHIQAPKLEDYPSVTWDASQSKRVNLDTITQEEMDSWKPGDTLLLSGTMYTGRDAAHKRMVEMIDNGEELPVDLKGKFIYYVGPVDPVRDEVVGPAGPTTATRMDKFTRKVLEHTGLFGMIGKADRGPTAIEAIKDNKATYLMAVGGAAYLVSKAVREAE
;
A
#
# COMPACT_ATOMS: atom_id res chain seq x y z
N CYS A 1 -7.69 30.88 -25.23
CA CYS A 1 -7.96 31.30 -23.83
C CYS A 1 -8.43 32.75 -23.84
N HIS A 2 -9.43 33.13 -23.03
CA HIS A 2 -9.86 34.54 -22.95
C HIS A 2 -8.75 35.39 -22.31
N ALA A 3 -8.56 36.65 -22.75
CA ALA A 3 -7.46 37.50 -22.27
C ALA A 3 -7.48 37.74 -20.74
N ALA A 4 -8.66 37.64 -20.12
CA ALA A 4 -8.85 37.75 -18.67
C ALA A 4 -8.60 36.46 -17.87
N GLY A 5 -8.14 35.36 -18.50
CA GLY A 5 -7.95 34.08 -17.83
C GLY A 5 -6.73 33.31 -18.36
N LYS A 6 -6.00 32.66 -17.44
CA LYS A 6 -4.87 31.79 -17.77
C LYS A 6 -4.94 30.50 -16.93
N PRO A 7 -5.83 29.55 -17.27
CA PRO A 7 -5.90 28.28 -16.58
C PRO A 7 -4.61 27.50 -16.81
N VAL A 8 -4.11 26.88 -15.74
CA VAL A 8 -2.95 25.98 -15.76
C VAL A 8 -3.42 24.65 -15.19
N GLY A 9 -3.23 23.58 -15.95
CA GLY A 9 -3.52 22.21 -15.53
C GLY A 9 -2.24 21.41 -15.41
N MET A 10 -2.10 20.64 -14.33
CA MET A 10 -1.04 19.66 -14.16
C MET A 10 -1.68 18.28 -13.99
N ILE A 11 -1.36 17.36 -14.89
CA ILE A 11 -1.90 16.00 -14.90
C ILE A 11 -0.72 15.03 -14.96
N PRO A 12 -0.27 14.48 -13.83
CA PRO A 12 0.80 13.51 -13.84
C PRO A 12 0.31 12.17 -14.41
N ASN A 13 1.18 11.47 -15.11
CA ASN A 13 0.96 10.07 -15.44
C ASN A 13 1.74 9.20 -14.44
N CYS A 14 1.11 8.13 -13.96
CA CYS A 14 1.71 7.26 -12.95
C CYS A 14 2.49 6.11 -13.59
N ALA A 15 3.16 5.29 -12.76
CA ALA A 15 3.89 4.10 -13.22
C ALA A 15 3.00 3.13 -14.03
N ALA A 16 1.69 3.08 -13.75
CA ALA A 16 0.71 2.37 -14.56
C ALA A 16 0.26 3.21 -15.77
N THR A 17 1.22 3.65 -16.60
CA THR A 17 0.96 4.38 -17.85
C THR A 17 0.27 3.44 -18.83
N ARG A 18 -1.06 3.59 -18.92
CA ARG A 18 -1.92 2.74 -19.74
C ARG A 18 -2.65 3.63 -20.73
N HIS A 19 -2.07 3.78 -21.90
CA HIS A 19 -2.59 4.62 -22.97
C HIS A 19 -2.29 3.96 -24.31
N ALA A 20 -3.29 3.91 -25.20
CA ALA A 20 -3.16 3.35 -26.53
C ALA A 20 -3.88 4.24 -27.54
N HIS A 21 -3.24 4.49 -28.68
CA HIS A 21 -3.89 5.02 -29.87
C HIS A 21 -4.10 3.88 -30.85
N PHE A 22 -5.24 3.87 -31.54
CA PHE A 22 -5.50 2.92 -32.61
C PHE A 22 -6.24 3.63 -33.75
N GLN A 23 -6.08 3.10 -34.96
CA GLN A 23 -6.81 3.50 -36.14
C GLN A 23 -7.57 2.30 -36.68
N LEU A 24 -8.80 2.52 -37.14
CA LEU A 24 -9.59 1.50 -37.82
C LEU A 24 -9.37 1.65 -39.32
N ASP A 25 -8.65 0.70 -39.93
CA ASP A 25 -8.29 0.69 -41.35
C ASP A 25 -8.77 -0.55 -42.11
N GLY A 26 -9.44 -1.49 -41.43
CA GLY A 26 -9.91 -2.73 -42.01
C GLY A 26 -8.87 -3.86 -42.10
N SER A 27 -7.66 -3.68 -41.56
CA SER A 27 -6.58 -4.67 -41.60
C SER A 27 -6.77 -5.89 -40.68
N GLY A 28 -7.75 -5.85 -39.77
CA GLY A 28 -8.09 -6.95 -38.88
C GLY A 28 -7.82 -6.66 -37.40
N VAL A 29 -7.46 -7.69 -36.63
CA VAL A 29 -7.26 -7.59 -35.18
C VAL A 29 -5.96 -6.84 -34.86
N ALA A 30 -6.04 -5.88 -33.95
CA ALA A 30 -4.86 -5.19 -33.45
C ALA A 30 -4.06 -6.08 -32.48
N HIS A 31 -2.75 -6.19 -32.69
CA HIS A 31 -1.84 -6.91 -31.81
C HIS A 31 -0.98 -5.91 -31.03
N ILE A 32 -1.00 -6.01 -29.69
CA ILE A 32 -0.13 -5.22 -28.81
C ILE A 32 1.13 -6.03 -28.57
N GLN A 33 2.27 -5.55 -29.07
CA GLN A 33 3.56 -6.22 -28.84
C GLN A 33 3.99 -6.03 -27.38
N ALA A 34 4.35 -7.14 -26.72
CA ALA A 34 4.93 -7.10 -25.40
C ALA A 34 6.30 -6.38 -25.44
N PRO A 35 6.64 -5.58 -24.42
CA PRO A 35 7.93 -4.90 -24.38
C PRO A 35 9.08 -5.91 -24.24
N LYS A 36 10.25 -5.58 -24.79
CA LYS A 36 11.42 -6.46 -24.66
C LYS A 36 12.07 -6.22 -23.31
N LEU A 37 12.42 -7.29 -22.61
CA LEU A 37 13.05 -7.18 -21.29
C LEU A 37 14.42 -6.49 -21.34
N GLU A 38 15.14 -6.61 -22.46
CA GLU A 38 16.43 -5.94 -22.72
C GLU A 38 16.32 -4.40 -22.81
N ASP A 39 15.13 -3.85 -23.07
CA ASP A 39 14.91 -2.40 -23.09
C ASP A 39 14.90 -1.80 -21.67
N TYR A 40 14.78 -2.63 -20.64
CA TYR A 40 14.80 -2.20 -19.24
C TYR A 40 16.22 -2.27 -18.66
N PRO A 41 16.58 -1.34 -17.75
CA PRO A 41 17.89 -1.36 -17.11
C PRO A 41 18.08 -2.63 -16.29
N SER A 42 19.30 -3.16 -16.28
CA SER A 42 19.70 -4.28 -15.42
C SER A 42 19.46 -3.92 -13.95
N VAL A 43 18.60 -4.67 -13.29
CA VAL A 43 18.31 -4.48 -11.85
C VAL A 43 19.43 -5.11 -11.03
N THR A 44 20.31 -4.29 -10.47
CA THR A 44 21.41 -4.71 -9.59
C THR A 44 21.08 -4.41 -8.13
N TRP A 45 19.95 -4.93 -7.64
CA TRP A 45 19.55 -4.72 -6.24
C TRP A 45 20.20 -5.78 -5.33
N ASP A 46 20.91 -5.31 -4.29
CA ASP A 46 21.44 -6.16 -3.22
C ASP A 46 20.54 -6.10 -1.99
N ALA A 47 19.88 -7.21 -1.69
CA ALA A 47 19.02 -7.36 -0.52
C ALA A 47 19.79 -7.70 0.77
N SER A 48 21.12 -7.88 0.72
CA SER A 48 21.95 -8.30 1.86
C SER A 48 21.84 -7.40 3.08
N GLN A 49 21.61 -6.10 2.85
CA GLN A 49 21.46 -5.08 3.91
C GLN A 49 20.03 -4.98 4.45
N SER A 50 19.06 -5.71 3.89
CA SER A 50 17.66 -5.62 4.31
C SER A 50 17.42 -6.43 5.58
N LYS A 51 16.65 -5.86 6.51
CA LYS A 51 16.25 -6.55 7.75
C LYS A 51 15.08 -7.48 7.45
N ARG A 52 15.16 -8.74 7.86
CA ARG A 52 14.06 -9.70 7.73
C ARG A 52 13.21 -9.64 8.97
N VAL A 53 11.89 -9.48 8.80
CA VAL A 53 10.95 -9.27 9.89
C VAL A 53 9.81 -10.28 9.75
N ASN A 54 9.50 -10.99 10.84
CA ASN A 54 8.32 -11.84 10.92
C ASN A 54 7.22 -11.13 11.73
N LEU A 55 6.14 -10.76 11.06
CA LEU A 55 5.02 -10.03 11.63
C LEU A 55 4.21 -10.85 12.63
N ASP A 56 4.33 -12.18 12.62
CA ASP A 56 3.63 -13.05 13.59
C ASP A 56 4.32 -13.08 14.95
N THR A 57 5.62 -12.75 15.00
CA THR A 57 6.45 -12.84 16.21
C THR A 57 7.14 -11.52 16.57
N ILE A 58 6.88 -10.46 15.81
CA ILE A 58 7.50 -9.15 16.01
C ILE A 58 7.21 -8.58 17.39
N THR A 59 8.21 -7.94 18.00
CA THR A 59 8.08 -7.26 19.29
C THR A 59 8.22 -5.74 19.12
N GLN A 60 7.71 -4.99 20.10
CA GLN A 60 7.92 -3.54 20.17
C GLN A 60 9.42 -3.19 20.23
N GLU A 61 10.22 -3.98 20.93
CA GLU A 61 11.67 -3.77 21.06
C GLU A 61 12.39 -3.89 19.72
N GLU A 62 12.01 -4.87 18.90
CA GLU A 62 12.55 -5.00 17.55
C GLU A 62 12.12 -3.82 16.67
N MET A 63 10.86 -3.38 16.75
CA MET A 63 10.38 -2.20 16.04
C MET A 63 11.10 -0.91 16.46
N ASP A 64 11.36 -0.73 17.76
CA ASP A 64 12.06 0.43 18.31
C ASP A 64 13.53 0.49 17.83
N SER A 65 14.09 -0.63 17.35
CA SER A 65 15.43 -0.69 16.73
C SER A 65 15.47 -0.19 15.28
N TRP A 66 14.31 -0.02 14.64
CA TRP A 66 14.22 0.41 13.24
C TRP A 66 14.48 1.90 13.11
N LYS A 67 15.09 2.28 11.99
CA LYS A 67 15.37 3.67 11.63
C LYS A 67 14.63 4.06 10.35
N PRO A 68 14.20 5.33 10.21
CA PRO A 68 13.70 5.82 8.93
C PRO A 68 14.72 5.55 7.82
N GLY A 69 14.27 4.92 6.74
CA GLY A 69 15.12 4.51 5.61
C GLY A 69 15.59 3.05 5.65
N ASP A 70 15.38 2.33 6.75
CA ASP A 70 15.64 0.89 6.77
C ASP A 70 14.76 0.16 5.74
N THR A 71 15.35 -0.79 5.01
CA THR A 71 14.62 -1.68 4.11
C THR A 71 14.26 -2.96 4.85
N LEU A 72 12.96 -3.27 4.91
CA LEU A 72 12.43 -4.44 5.61
C LEU A 72 11.87 -5.47 4.62
N LEU A 73 12.17 -6.74 4.84
CA LEU A 73 11.58 -7.88 4.15
C LEU A 73 10.60 -8.56 5.11
N LEU A 74 9.32 -8.29 4.90
CA LEU A 74 8.25 -8.76 5.78
C LEU A 74 7.83 -10.19 5.43
N SER A 75 7.50 -10.96 6.44
CA SER A 75 6.88 -12.28 6.38
C SER A 75 5.84 -12.41 7.49
N GLY A 76 4.94 -13.40 7.39
CA GLY A 76 3.86 -13.60 8.36
C GLY A 76 2.55 -12.91 7.98
N THR A 77 1.65 -12.76 8.95
CA THR A 77 0.27 -12.32 8.73
C THR A 77 0.12 -10.81 8.83
N MET A 78 -0.67 -10.23 7.93
CA MET A 78 -1.10 -8.83 7.99
C MET A 78 -2.57 -8.72 7.61
N TYR A 79 -3.27 -7.76 8.22
CA TYR A 79 -4.65 -7.45 7.86
C TYR A 79 -4.68 -6.52 6.67
N THR A 80 -5.75 -6.57 5.88
CA THR A 80 -5.95 -5.59 4.80
C THR A 80 -7.11 -4.66 5.16
N GLY A 81 -6.99 -3.39 4.79
CA GLY A 81 -8.06 -2.44 5.03
C GLY A 81 -7.71 -1.04 4.58
N ARG A 82 -8.67 -0.36 3.94
CA ARG A 82 -8.50 1.01 3.42
C ARG A 82 -9.62 1.92 3.93
N ASP A 83 -10.04 2.88 3.13
CA ASP A 83 -10.97 3.96 3.48
C ASP A 83 -12.26 3.47 4.19
N ALA A 84 -12.96 2.49 3.60
CA ALA A 84 -14.23 2.00 4.14
C ALA A 84 -14.06 1.19 5.44
N ALA A 85 -13.01 0.36 5.50
CA ALA A 85 -12.68 -0.40 6.70
C ALA A 85 -12.33 0.54 7.87
N HIS A 86 -11.51 1.57 7.63
CA HIS A 86 -11.15 2.54 8.67
C HIS A 86 -12.33 3.39 9.12
N LYS A 87 -13.20 3.79 8.19
CA LYS A 87 -14.43 4.50 8.53
C LYS A 87 -15.30 3.64 9.45
N ARG A 88 -15.54 2.38 9.09
CA ARG A 88 -16.33 1.45 9.90
C ARG A 88 -15.70 1.18 11.27
N MET A 89 -14.39 0.97 11.34
CA MET A 89 -13.68 0.77 12.62
C MET A 89 -13.87 1.97 13.54
N VAL A 90 -13.75 3.20 13.02
CA VAL A 90 -13.96 4.42 13.81
C VAL A 90 -15.41 4.55 14.27
N GLU A 91 -16.39 4.26 13.40
CA GLU A 91 -17.81 4.29 13.78
C GLU A 91 -18.12 3.28 14.90
N MET A 92 -17.56 2.07 14.83
CA MET A 92 -17.71 1.05 15.87
C MET A 92 -17.06 1.49 17.19
N ILE A 93 -15.85 2.04 17.13
CA ILE A 93 -15.17 2.61 18.32
C ILE A 93 -16.01 3.72 18.95
N ASP A 94 -16.59 4.61 18.14
CA ASP A 94 -17.42 5.72 18.62
C ASP A 94 -18.72 5.26 19.27
N ASN A 95 -19.24 4.10 18.85
CA ASN A 95 -20.40 3.46 19.45
C ASN A 95 -20.05 2.56 20.66
N GLY A 96 -18.77 2.40 21.00
CA GLY A 96 -18.33 1.46 22.04
C GLY A 96 -18.49 -0.01 21.66
N GLU A 97 -18.56 -0.32 20.36
CA GLU A 97 -18.65 -1.68 19.82
C GLU A 97 -17.26 -2.34 19.73
N GLU A 98 -17.21 -3.65 19.90
CA GLU A 98 -15.98 -4.42 19.69
C GLU A 98 -15.68 -4.58 18.19
N LEU A 99 -14.41 -4.43 17.82
CA LEU A 99 -13.98 -4.68 16.45
C LEU A 99 -14.07 -6.18 16.12
N PRO A 100 -14.37 -6.55 14.86
CA PRO A 100 -14.52 -7.95 14.46
C PRO A 100 -13.20 -8.74 14.46
N VAL A 101 -12.07 -8.05 14.63
CA VAL A 101 -10.71 -8.63 14.63
C VAL A 101 -9.86 -7.95 15.69
N ASP A 102 -8.96 -8.71 16.33
CA ASP A 102 -7.94 -8.16 17.22
C ASP A 102 -6.74 -7.64 16.42
N LEU A 103 -6.54 -6.32 16.50
CA LEU A 103 -5.47 -5.62 15.80
C LEU A 103 -4.25 -5.36 16.70
N LYS A 104 -4.29 -5.75 17.97
CA LYS A 104 -3.19 -5.53 18.90
C LYS A 104 -1.94 -6.28 18.44
N GLY A 105 -0.83 -5.56 18.27
CA GLY A 105 0.42 -6.15 17.81
C GLY A 105 0.46 -6.47 16.31
N LYS A 106 -0.56 -6.07 15.55
CA LYS A 106 -0.71 -6.43 14.14
C LYS A 106 -0.36 -5.28 13.21
N PHE A 107 -0.22 -5.61 11.93
CA PHE A 107 0.00 -4.67 10.85
C PHE A 107 -1.19 -4.65 9.92
N ILE A 108 -1.54 -3.45 9.43
CA ILE A 108 -2.58 -3.27 8.41
C ILE A 108 -1.97 -2.79 7.09
N TYR A 109 -2.25 -3.51 6.02
CA TYR A 109 -1.86 -3.16 4.67
C TYR A 109 -3.00 -2.45 3.94
N TYR A 110 -2.72 -1.23 3.50
CA TYR A 110 -3.63 -0.41 2.73
C TYR A 110 -3.67 -0.89 1.29
N VAL A 111 -4.50 -1.90 1.03
CA VAL A 111 -4.65 -2.52 -0.29
C VAL A 111 -6.12 -2.67 -0.63
N GLY A 112 -6.44 -2.57 -1.92
CA GLY A 112 -7.67 -3.05 -2.50
C GLY A 112 -7.28 -4.10 -3.54
N PRO A 113 -7.16 -5.38 -3.14
CA PRO A 113 -6.72 -6.41 -4.07
C PRO A 113 -7.74 -6.55 -5.20
N VAL A 114 -7.26 -6.92 -6.37
CA VAL A 114 -8.10 -7.33 -7.49
C VAL A 114 -8.50 -8.79 -7.28
N ASP A 115 -9.70 -9.16 -7.76
CA ASP A 115 -10.17 -10.54 -7.71
C ASP A 115 -9.14 -11.49 -8.34
N PRO A 116 -8.83 -12.62 -7.68
CA PRO A 116 -7.93 -13.62 -8.23
C PRO A 116 -8.51 -14.22 -9.51
N VAL A 117 -7.63 -14.54 -10.46
CA VAL A 117 -8.03 -15.30 -11.66
C VAL A 117 -7.39 -16.68 -11.62
N ARG A 118 -8.18 -17.70 -11.96
CA ARG A 118 -7.73 -19.10 -11.98
C ARG A 118 -7.20 -19.52 -10.61
N ASP A 119 -5.93 -19.91 -10.54
CA ASP A 119 -5.28 -20.47 -9.35
C ASP A 119 -4.47 -19.42 -8.58
N GLU A 120 -4.69 -18.13 -8.84
CA GLU A 120 -4.07 -17.05 -8.05
C GLU A 120 -4.65 -17.02 -6.64
N VAL A 121 -3.79 -16.93 -5.63
CA VAL A 121 -4.21 -16.70 -4.23
C VAL A 121 -4.93 -15.35 -4.11
N VAL A 122 -4.37 -14.33 -4.76
CA VAL A 122 -4.93 -12.98 -4.84
C VAL A 122 -4.49 -12.34 -6.15
N GLY A 123 -5.37 -11.52 -6.75
CA GLY A 123 -4.99 -10.71 -7.89
C GLY A 123 -3.98 -9.61 -7.50
N PRO A 124 -3.62 -8.70 -8.43
CA PRO A 124 -2.71 -7.60 -8.14
C PRO A 124 -3.03 -6.84 -6.85
N ALA A 125 -2.06 -6.77 -5.93
CA ALA A 125 -2.26 -6.32 -4.54
C ALA A 125 -1.34 -5.13 -4.19
N GLY A 126 -1.41 -4.05 -4.97
CA GLY A 126 -0.54 -2.89 -4.80
C GLY A 126 -0.97 -1.94 -3.67
N PRO A 127 -0.03 -1.18 -3.08
CA PRO A 127 -0.33 -0.28 -1.98
C PRO A 127 -1.16 0.91 -2.43
N THR A 128 -1.96 1.40 -1.48
CA THR A 128 -2.82 2.55 -1.62
C THR A 128 -2.21 3.78 -0.93
N THR A 129 -2.54 4.99 -1.42
CA THR A 129 -2.08 6.26 -0.83
C THR A 129 -2.48 6.36 0.65
N ALA A 130 -1.49 6.37 1.54
CA ALA A 130 -1.68 6.28 2.98
C ALA A 130 -2.33 7.52 3.60
N THR A 131 -2.10 8.71 3.02
CA THR A 131 -2.62 10.00 3.51
C THR A 131 -4.16 10.00 3.64
N ARG A 132 -4.87 9.17 2.87
CA ARG A 132 -6.34 9.08 2.95
C ARG A 132 -6.84 8.50 4.29
N MET A 133 -5.99 7.77 5.00
CA MET A 133 -6.28 7.17 6.29
C MET A 133 -5.82 8.05 7.47
N ASP A 134 -5.16 9.17 7.24
CA ASP A 134 -4.59 10.03 8.30
C ASP A 134 -5.65 10.50 9.29
N LYS A 135 -6.83 10.89 8.80
CA LYS A 135 -7.96 11.32 9.64
C LYS A 135 -8.49 10.26 10.61
N PHE A 136 -8.22 8.97 10.34
CA PHE A 136 -8.63 7.86 11.20
C PHE A 136 -7.49 7.35 12.09
N THR A 137 -6.24 7.65 11.73
CA THR A 137 -5.05 6.97 12.25
C THR A 137 -4.92 7.09 13.76
N ARG A 138 -5.07 8.30 14.32
CA ARG A 138 -4.94 8.51 15.77
C ARG A 138 -5.90 7.63 16.56
N LYS A 139 -7.19 7.70 16.22
CA LYS A 139 -8.23 6.95 16.94
C LYS A 139 -8.00 5.45 16.83
N VAL A 140 -7.68 4.96 15.63
CA VAL A 140 -7.39 3.53 15.42
C VAL A 140 -6.20 3.10 16.27
N LEU A 141 -5.07 3.83 16.25
CA LEU A 141 -3.89 3.46 17.04
C LEU A 141 -4.18 3.41 18.54
N GLU A 142 -4.82 4.46 19.07
CA GLU A 142 -5.10 4.60 20.51
C GLU A 142 -6.03 3.50 21.06
N HIS A 143 -6.95 2.99 20.25
CA HIS A 143 -7.95 2.00 20.70
C HIS A 143 -7.57 0.55 20.38
N THR A 144 -6.67 0.32 19.43
CA THR A 144 -6.42 -1.03 18.92
C THR A 144 -5.06 -1.60 19.30
N GLY A 145 -4.07 -0.76 19.64
CA GLY A 145 -2.70 -1.23 19.87
C GLY A 145 -2.03 -1.80 18.61
N LEU A 146 -2.48 -1.37 17.43
CA LEU A 146 -1.90 -1.71 16.14
C LEU A 146 -0.43 -1.28 16.09
N PHE A 147 0.45 -2.19 15.68
CA PHE A 147 1.89 -1.93 15.59
C PHE A 147 2.27 -1.10 14.38
N GLY A 148 1.59 -1.28 13.25
CA GLY A 148 1.94 -0.48 12.10
C GLY A 148 1.01 -0.55 10.92
N MET A 149 1.29 0.32 9.97
CA MET A 149 0.53 0.47 8.74
C MET A 149 1.46 0.40 7.53
N ILE A 150 1.00 -0.24 6.47
CA ILE A 150 1.75 -0.41 5.22
C ILE A 150 0.97 0.27 4.10
N GLY A 151 1.60 1.19 3.37
CA GLY A 151 0.94 1.95 2.30
C GLY A 151 1.92 2.59 1.33
N LYS A 152 1.49 3.57 0.56
CA LYS A 152 2.38 4.39 -0.29
C LYS A 152 2.18 5.88 -0.04
N ALA A 153 3.15 6.67 -0.49
CA ALA A 153 3.25 8.12 -0.29
C ALA A 153 3.46 8.53 1.17
N ASP A 154 3.77 9.82 1.36
CA ASP A 154 4.05 10.39 2.67
C ASP A 154 2.78 10.49 3.53
N ARG A 155 3.01 10.57 4.84
CA ARG A 155 1.97 10.81 5.85
C ARG A 155 1.93 12.29 6.18
N GLY A 156 0.74 12.82 6.47
CA GLY A 156 0.57 14.18 6.96
C GLY A 156 1.02 14.34 8.42
N PRO A 157 1.20 15.58 8.91
CA PRO A 157 1.67 15.85 10.27
C PRO A 157 0.81 15.20 11.36
N THR A 158 -0.51 15.16 11.18
CA THR A 158 -1.44 14.56 12.16
C THR A 158 -1.22 13.06 12.33
N ALA A 159 -0.92 12.35 11.24
CA ALA A 159 -0.60 10.93 11.29
C ALA A 159 0.80 10.69 11.85
N ILE A 160 1.79 11.53 11.52
CA ILE A 160 3.15 11.42 12.08
C ILE A 160 3.10 11.54 13.61
N GLU A 161 2.42 12.56 14.15
CA GLU A 161 2.28 12.70 15.60
C GLU A 161 1.53 11.51 16.23
N ALA A 162 0.48 11.02 15.58
CA ALA A 162 -0.25 9.84 16.06
C ALA A 162 0.63 8.58 16.11
N ILE A 163 1.42 8.35 15.06
CA ILE A 163 2.36 7.22 14.97
C ILE A 163 3.39 7.32 16.10
N LYS A 164 3.97 8.51 16.30
CA LYS A 164 4.96 8.79 17.34
C LYS A 164 4.40 8.55 18.74
N ASP A 165 3.25 9.13 19.06
CA ASP A 165 2.65 9.03 20.40
C ASP A 165 2.30 7.58 20.77
N ASN A 166 1.87 6.79 19.79
CA ASN A 166 1.49 5.40 19.99
C ASN A 166 2.65 4.41 19.77
N LYS A 167 3.86 4.90 19.49
CA LYS A 167 5.04 4.07 19.15
C LYS A 167 4.77 3.05 18.03
N ALA A 168 3.88 3.39 17.11
CA ALA A 168 3.59 2.60 15.93
C ALA A 168 4.61 2.90 14.83
N THR A 169 4.52 2.17 13.71
CA THR A 169 5.38 2.41 12.55
C THR A 169 4.58 2.51 11.25
N TYR A 170 5.13 3.26 10.30
CA TYR A 170 4.60 3.33 8.93
C TYR A 170 5.65 2.80 7.95
N LEU A 171 5.28 1.76 7.21
CA LEU A 171 6.13 1.14 6.21
C LEU A 171 5.63 1.54 4.82
N MET A 172 6.52 2.11 4.02
CA MET A 172 6.21 2.47 2.65
C MET A 172 6.50 1.29 1.71
N ALA A 173 5.45 0.73 1.13
CA ALA A 173 5.54 -0.29 0.09
C ALA A 173 5.67 0.35 -1.30
N VAL A 174 6.33 -0.36 -2.21
CA VAL A 174 6.57 0.10 -3.59
C VAL A 174 5.26 0.17 -4.38
N GLY A 175 4.89 1.38 -4.80
CA GLY A 175 3.74 1.61 -5.68
C GLY A 175 4.04 1.20 -7.13
N GLY A 176 3.02 0.67 -7.83
CA GLY A 176 3.11 0.35 -9.26
C GLY A 176 3.55 -1.10 -9.57
N ALA A 177 4.05 -1.85 -8.59
CA ALA A 177 4.49 -3.24 -8.74
C ALA A 177 3.44 -4.26 -8.23
N ALA A 178 2.15 -3.95 -8.38
CA ALA A 178 1.05 -4.70 -7.74
C ALA A 178 1.03 -6.21 -8.05
N TYR A 179 1.35 -6.60 -9.28
CA TYR A 179 1.45 -8.01 -9.69
C TYR A 179 2.64 -8.73 -9.05
N LEU A 180 3.78 -8.03 -8.87
CA LEU A 180 4.93 -8.62 -8.18
C LEU A 180 4.62 -8.81 -6.70
N VAL A 181 3.97 -7.82 -6.08
CA VAL A 181 3.55 -7.90 -4.67
C VAL A 181 2.59 -9.07 -4.45
N SER A 182 1.65 -9.34 -5.36
CA SER A 182 0.73 -10.47 -5.20
C SER A 182 1.44 -11.83 -5.24
N LYS A 183 2.59 -11.96 -5.92
CA LYS A 183 3.40 -13.19 -5.88
C LYS A 183 4.08 -13.45 -4.53
N ALA A 184 4.18 -12.44 -3.67
CA ALA A 184 4.65 -12.60 -2.30
C ALA A 184 3.55 -13.09 -1.35
N VAL A 185 2.27 -12.95 -1.72
CA VAL A 185 1.13 -13.41 -0.94
C VAL A 185 0.95 -14.92 -1.14
N ARG A 186 0.93 -15.66 -0.03
CA ARG A 186 0.81 -17.13 -0.03
C ARG A 186 -0.59 -17.62 0.32
N GLU A 187 -1.35 -16.82 1.06
CA GLU A 187 -2.71 -17.09 1.50
C GLU A 187 -3.48 -15.77 1.65
N ALA A 188 -4.79 -15.79 1.43
CA ALA A 188 -5.69 -14.64 1.59
C ALA A 188 -7.09 -15.12 2.01
N GLU A 189 -7.68 -14.49 3.02
CA GLU A 189 -9.00 -14.76 3.59
C GLU A 189 -9.87 -13.49 3.65
#